data_AF-A0A914DGV9-F1
#
_entry.id   AF-A0A914DGV9-F1
#
_cell.length_a   1.000
_cell.length_b   1.000
_cell.length_c   1.000
_cell.angle_alpha   90.00
_cell.angle_beta   90.00
_cell.angle_gamma   90.00
#
_symmetry.space_group_name_H-M   'P 1'
#
loop_
_entity.id
_entity.type
_entity.pdbx_description
1 polymer ?
#
loop_
_entity_poly.entity_id
_entity_poly.type
_entity_poly.pdbx_seq_one_letter_code
_entity_poly.pdbx_strand_id
1 'polypeptide(L)'
;KLLDKIITSNPLGLLDLATKHNADYEDELSYLAFPDYPIGQIRVFDADCSILKDVCIISAYNEPLAALKFNTGGTKLATASEKGIVIKVFEVPSGLSQFIL
;
A
#
# COMPACT_ATOMS: atom_id res chain seq x y z
N LYS A 1 -6.85 0.22 -18.07
CA LYS A 1 -7.49 -0.47 -16.91
C LYS A 1 -6.39 -0.83 -15.91
N LEU A 2 -6.61 -0.88 -14.60
CA LEU A 2 -5.56 -1.12 -13.58
C LEU A 2 -4.57 -2.25 -13.92
N LEU A 3 -5.04 -3.29 -14.63
CA LEU A 3 -4.23 -4.39 -15.18
C LEU A 3 -3.09 -3.96 -16.11
N ASP A 4 -3.24 -2.84 -16.83
CA ASP A 4 -2.20 -2.30 -17.73
C ASP A 4 -1.09 -1.57 -16.94
N LYS A 5 -1.36 -1.21 -15.67
CA LYS A 5 -0.40 -0.54 -14.76
C LYS A 5 0.34 -1.52 -13.85
N ILE A 6 -0.15 -2.75 -13.69
CA ILE A 6 0.53 -3.79 -12.91
C ILE A 6 1.59 -4.41 -13.81
N ILE A 7 2.73 -3.74 -13.92
CA ILE A 7 3.90 -4.20 -14.70
C ILE A 7 4.79 -5.12 -13.81
N THR A 8 4.44 -5.27 -12.53
CA THR A 8 5.26 -5.90 -11.51
C THR A 8 4.87 -7.32 -11.19
N SER A 9 5.88 -8.19 -11.14
CA SER A 9 5.73 -9.56 -10.67
C SER A 9 5.37 -9.57 -9.19
N ASN A 10 4.21 -10.16 -8.84
CA ASN A 10 3.76 -10.38 -7.47
C ASN A 10 3.51 -11.88 -7.23
N PRO A 11 4.57 -12.72 -7.19
CA PRO A 11 4.43 -14.17 -7.12
C PRO A 11 3.85 -14.65 -5.79
N LEU A 12 3.99 -13.85 -4.72
CA LEU A 12 3.46 -14.14 -3.39
C LEU A 12 2.02 -13.64 -3.20
N GLY A 13 1.46 -12.91 -4.18
CA GLY A 13 0.11 -12.36 -4.08
C GLY A 13 -0.04 -11.34 -2.95
N LEU A 14 1.02 -10.60 -2.62
CA LEU A 14 1.00 -9.60 -1.55
C LEU A 14 0.12 -8.42 -1.95
N LEU A 15 -0.93 -8.20 -1.18
CA LEU A 15 -1.79 -7.03 -1.29
C LEU A 15 -2.53 -6.83 0.03
N ASP A 16 -3.03 -5.61 0.23
CA ASP A 16 -3.99 -5.32 1.28
C ASP A 16 -4.92 -4.21 0.81
N LEU A 17 -6.18 -4.27 1.24
CA LEU A 17 -7.21 -3.31 0.90
C LEU A 17 -7.73 -2.68 2.19
N ALA A 18 -7.54 -1.37 2.33
CA ALA A 18 -8.21 -0.59 3.36
C ALA A 18 -9.53 -0.08 2.80
N THR A 19 -10.64 -0.47 3.44
CA THR A 19 -11.94 0.13 3.20
C THR A 19 -12.42 0.87 4.43
N LYS A 20 -12.91 2.09 4.24
CA LYS A 20 -13.69 2.81 5.24
C LYS A 20 -15.05 3.09 4.66
N HIS A 21 -16.06 2.42 5.21
CA HIS A 21 -17.45 2.63 4.84
C HIS A 21 -18.19 3.15 6.08
N ASN A 22 -18.34 4.48 6.16
CA ASN A 22 -19.18 5.10 7.17
C ASN A 22 -20.56 5.32 6.55
N ALA A 23 -21.60 4.73 7.14
CA ALA A 23 -22.97 4.87 6.66
C ALA A 23 -23.48 6.33 6.63
N ASP A 24 -22.78 7.24 7.32
CA ASP A 24 -23.20 8.63 7.56
C ASP A 24 -22.26 9.70 6.95
N TYR A 25 -21.20 9.34 6.23
CA TYR A 25 -20.20 10.31 5.71
C TYR A 25 -19.85 10.07 4.22
N GLU A 26 -19.62 11.17 3.49
CA GLU A 26 -19.18 11.19 2.08
C GLU A 26 -17.72 10.72 1.87
N ASP A 27 -16.94 10.49 2.94
CA ASP A 27 -15.56 9.99 2.85
C ASP A 27 -15.52 8.46 2.81
N GLU A 28 -15.85 7.90 1.65
CA GLU A 28 -15.53 6.51 1.32
C GLU A 28 -14.04 6.39 0.99
N LEU A 29 -13.33 5.48 1.68
CA LEU A 29 -11.92 5.22 1.41
C LEU A 29 -11.79 3.80 0.89
N SER A 30 -11.11 3.64 -0.25
CA SER A 30 -10.80 2.35 -0.86
C SER A 30 -9.35 2.36 -1.35
N TYR A 31 -8.40 2.05 -0.47
CA TYR A 31 -6.97 2.05 -0.81
C TYR A 31 -6.44 0.63 -0.93
N LEU A 32 -5.92 0.31 -2.12
CA LEU A 32 -5.26 -0.94 -2.42
C LEU A 32 -3.75 -0.72 -2.41
N ALA A 33 -3.03 -1.43 -1.54
CA ALA A 33 -1.57 -1.44 -1.52
C ALA A 33 -1.03 -2.76 -2.08
N PHE A 34 -0.02 -2.68 -2.95
CA PHE A 34 0.64 -3.85 -3.53
C PHE A 34 2.09 -3.54 -3.94
N PRO A 35 2.96 -4.56 -4.07
CA PRO A 35 4.34 -4.37 -4.51
C PRO A 35 4.44 -3.74 -5.91
N ASP A 36 5.39 -2.83 -6.06
CA ASP A 36 5.68 -2.12 -7.31
C ASP A 36 7.16 -2.24 -7.70
N TYR A 37 7.53 -1.69 -8.86
CA TYR A 37 8.89 -1.67 -9.37
C TYR A 37 9.52 -0.30 -9.11
N PRO A 38 10.81 -0.25 -8.69
CA PRO A 38 11.72 -1.35 -8.38
C PRO A 38 11.40 -2.14 -7.11
N ILE A 39 12.10 -3.26 -6.91
CA ILE A 39 11.91 -4.16 -5.77
C ILE A 39 11.91 -3.41 -4.43
N GLY A 40 11.01 -3.80 -3.53
CA GLY A 40 10.85 -3.13 -2.23
C GLY A 40 10.03 -1.83 -2.28
N GLN A 41 9.52 -1.44 -3.45
CA GLN A 41 8.51 -0.39 -3.57
C GLN A 41 7.09 -0.92 -3.38
N ILE A 42 6.22 -0.04 -2.91
CA ILE A 42 4.80 -0.29 -2.71
C ILE A 42 4.02 0.83 -3.38
N ARG A 43 3.05 0.47 -4.20
CA ARG A 43 2.09 1.40 -4.76
C ARG A 43 0.83 1.37 -3.92
N VAL A 44 0.35 2.55 -3.55
CA VAL A 44 -0.98 2.74 -2.97
C VAL A 44 -1.87 3.31 -4.06
N PHE A 45 -2.96 2.62 -4.34
CA PHE A 45 -3.90 2.94 -5.40
C PHE A 45 -5.29 3.18 -4.84
N ASP A 46 -5.97 4.21 -5.34
CA ASP A 46 -7.36 4.50 -5.04
C ASP A 46 -8.24 3.59 -5.89
N ALA A 47 -8.78 2.55 -5.25
CA ALA A 47 -9.60 1.52 -5.86
C ALA A 47 -11.08 1.90 -5.93
N ASP A 48 -11.45 3.16 -5.66
CA ASP A 48 -12.77 3.64 -6.06
C ASP A 48 -12.91 3.62 -7.59
N CYS A 49 -14.01 3.03 -8.06
CA CYS A 49 -14.38 2.91 -9.47
C CYS A 49 -14.48 4.27 -10.17
N SER A 50 -14.80 5.34 -9.42
CA SER A 50 -14.95 6.69 -9.98
C SER A 50 -13.61 7.43 -10.19
N ILE A 51 -12.59 7.09 -9.39
CA ILE A 51 -11.32 7.82 -9.34
C ILE A 51 -10.19 7.04 -10.04
N LEU A 52 -10.01 5.75 -9.72
CA LEU A 52 -8.98 4.86 -10.24
C LEU A 52 -7.60 5.54 -10.45
N LYS A 53 -7.04 6.12 -9.39
CA LYS A 53 -5.78 6.89 -9.44
C LYS A 53 -4.71 6.36 -8.48
N ASP A 54 -3.46 6.68 -8.80
CA ASP A 54 -2.34 6.44 -7.90
C ASP A 54 -2.39 7.45 -6.74
N VAL A 55 -2.31 6.97 -5.49
CA VAL A 55 -2.29 7.80 -4.28
C VAL A 55 -0.85 8.19 -3.96
N CYS A 56 0.03 7.20 -3.78
CA CYS A 56 1.45 7.41 -3.57
C CYS A 56 2.26 6.15 -3.90
N ILE A 57 3.58 6.33 -4.02
CA ILE A 57 4.56 5.24 -4.19
C ILE A 57 5.56 5.35 -3.03
N ILE A 58 5.76 4.25 -2.33
CA ILE A 58 6.57 4.16 -1.12
C ILE A 58 7.79 3.28 -1.40
N SER A 59 8.98 3.85 -1.29
CA SER A 59 10.25 3.12 -1.37
C SER A 59 10.65 2.59 0.01
N ALA A 60 10.20 1.38 0.35
CA ALA A 60 10.40 0.82 1.68
C ALA A 60 11.72 0.05 1.83
N TYR A 61 12.11 -0.75 0.85
CA TYR A 61 13.28 -1.64 0.97
C TYR A 61 14.08 -1.70 -0.34
N ASN A 62 15.28 -2.30 -0.27
CA ASN A 62 16.07 -2.68 -1.44
C ASN A 62 15.96 -4.19 -1.73
N GLU A 63 15.02 -4.86 -1.05
CA GLU A 63 14.79 -6.30 -1.03
C GLU A 63 13.29 -6.58 -1.25
N PRO A 64 12.89 -7.81 -1.62
CA PRO A 64 11.49 -8.14 -1.78
C PRO A 64 10.70 -7.95 -0.47
N LEU A 65 9.46 -7.51 -0.63
CA LEU A 65 8.50 -7.42 0.47
C LEU A 65 8.05 -8.82 0.87
N ALA A 66 7.91 -9.05 2.17
CA ALA A 66 7.32 -10.26 2.72
C ALA A 66 5.91 -10.02 3.26
N ALA A 67 5.63 -8.81 3.75
CA ALA A 67 4.33 -8.46 4.29
C ALA A 67 4.04 -6.96 4.13
N LEU A 68 2.76 -6.64 3.97
CA LEU A 68 2.23 -5.28 4.05
C LEU A 68 0.81 -5.34 4.63
N LYS A 69 0.47 -4.41 5.53
CA LYS A 69 -0.87 -4.30 6.13
C LYS A 69 -1.23 -2.87 6.49
N PHE A 70 -2.46 -2.48 6.16
CA PHE A 70 -3.06 -1.23 6.58
C PHE A 70 -3.52 -1.29 8.04
N ASN A 71 -3.61 -0.13 8.69
CA ASN A 71 -4.39 0.00 9.91
C ASN A 71 -5.90 0.08 9.62
N THR A 72 -6.73 -0.09 10.65
CA THR A 72 -8.20 -0.04 10.55
C THR A 72 -8.73 1.25 9.90
N GLY A 73 -8.00 2.36 10.00
CA GLY A 73 -8.41 3.65 9.43
C GLY A 73 -7.90 3.93 8.02
N GLY A 74 -7.08 3.06 7.41
CA GLY A 74 -6.45 3.31 6.11
C GLY A 74 -5.43 4.48 6.08
N THR A 75 -5.04 5.00 7.24
CA THR A 75 -4.13 6.16 7.39
C THR A 75 -2.67 5.75 7.58
N LYS A 76 -2.40 4.47 7.83
CA LYS A 76 -1.04 3.94 8.00
C LYS A 76 -0.89 2.61 7.31
N LEU A 77 0.31 2.37 6.77
CA LEU A 77 0.70 1.12 6.15
C LEU A 77 1.98 0.59 6.81
N ALA A 78 1.88 -0.57 7.45
CA ALA A 78 3.02 -1.30 8.01
C ALA A 78 3.56 -2.30 6.99
N THR A 79 4.88 -2.42 6.88
CA THR A 79 5.54 -3.22 5.83
C THR A 79 6.77 -3.93 6.38
N ALA A 80 7.12 -5.07 5.83
CA ALA A 80 8.31 -5.83 6.17
C ALA A 80 8.94 -6.49 4.93
N SER A 81 10.26 -6.60 4.90
CA SER A 81 10.99 -7.32 3.85
C SER A 81 11.25 -8.78 4.20
N GLU A 82 11.65 -9.59 3.21
CA GLU A 82 12.04 -11.00 3.40
C GLU A 82 13.21 -11.19 4.36
N LYS A 83 14.05 -10.16 4.59
CA LYS A 83 15.08 -10.22 5.64
C LYS A 83 14.47 -10.30 7.04
N GLY A 84 13.27 -9.74 7.25
CA GLY A 84 12.55 -9.80 8.53
C GLY A 84 13.19 -9.04 9.68
N ILE A 85 14.16 -8.16 9.42
CA ILE A 85 14.92 -7.44 10.46
C ILE A 85 14.22 -6.13 10.86
N VAL A 86 13.57 -5.47 9.91
CA VAL A 86 13.05 -4.11 10.07
C VAL A 86 11.60 -4.06 9.62
N ILE A 87 10.75 -3.44 10.44
CA ILE A 87 9.36 -3.12 10.11
C ILE A 87 9.26 -1.61 9.94
N LYS A 88 8.73 -1.16 8.80
CA LYS A 88 8.53 0.27 8.52
C LYS A 88 7.04 0.59 8.51
N VAL A 89 6.67 1.71 9.11
CA VAL A 89 5.30 2.23 9.08
C VAL A 89 5.27 3.57 8.37
N PHE A 90 4.42 3.65 7.36
CA PHE A 90 4.24 4.84 6.52
C PHE A 90 2.86 5.45 6.74
N GLU A 91 2.79 6.77 6.65
CA GLU A 91 1.53 7.51 6.59
C GLU A 91 0.94 7.44 5.19
N VAL A 92 -0.39 7.34 5.11
CA VAL A 92 -1.16 7.37 3.87
C VAL A 92 -2.18 8.50 3.99
N PRO A 93 -2.30 9.40 3.00
CA PRO A 93 -1.77 9.30 1.63
C PRO A 93 -0.34 9.84 1.42
N SER A 94 0.30 10.46 2.41
CA SER A 94 1.56 11.19 2.22
C SER A 94 2.74 10.32 1.77
N GLY A 95 2.74 9.02 2.09
CA GLY A 95 3.84 8.10 1.82
C GLY A 95 5.06 8.31 2.72
N LEU A 96 4.96 9.19 3.72
CA LEU A 96 6.07 9.53 4.61
C LEU A 96 6.30 8.43 5.65
N SER A 97 7.55 8.02 5.83
CA SER A 97 7.94 7.08 6.88
C SER A 97 7.72 7.72 8.26
N GLN A 98 6.87 7.12 9.09
CA GLN A 98 6.60 7.61 10.44
C GLN A 98 7.56 7.02 11.48
N PHE A 99 7.80 5.70 11.43
CA PHE A 99 8.72 5.04 12.37
C PHE A 99 9.20 3.70 11.83
N ILE A 100 10.34 3.27 12.38
CA ILE A 100 11.07 2.05 12.06
C ILE A 100 11.17 1.24 13.35
N LEU A 101 10.72 -0.02 13.32
CA LEU A 101 10.79 -0.98 14.41
C LEU A 101 11.80 -2.08 14.09
#